data_AF-A0A1C4TQP6-F1
#
_entry.id   AF-A0A1C4TQP6-F1
#
_cell.length_a   1.000
_cell.length_b   1.000
_cell.length_c   1.000
_cell.angle_alpha   90.00
_cell.angle_beta   90.00
_cell.angle_gamma   90.00
#
_symmetry.space_group_name_H-M   'P 1'
#
loop_
_entity.id
_entity.type
_entity.pdbx_description
1 polymer ?
#
loop_
_entity_poly.entity_id
_entity_poly.type
_entity_poly.pdbx_seq_one_letter_code
_entity_poly.pdbx_strand_id
1 'polypeptide(L)'
;MRYDIERLTDRFGLGYETVCHRLSTLQRPRLRGVPFSFVRVDRAGNMSKRQSATGFHFSRAGGTCPLWNVYEAFAAPGRIHVQIAAMPDGQRYLWTARAVTRHRGGWGEPGKTFAIGLGCEIRHAGRLVYSDGLDLDNASAATPIGMGCRICERLDCPQRAVPPLGQPLAIDENSSTFVPYPVKGTPA
;
A
#
# COMPACT_ATOMS: atom_id res chain seq x y z
N MET A 1 -19.70 -1.76 -14.02
CA MET A 1 -18.35 -1.15 -14.03
C MET A 1 -17.79 -1.19 -12.61
N ARG A 2 -17.31 -2.36 -12.16
CA ARG A 2 -16.91 -2.70 -10.76
C ARG A 2 -15.62 -1.98 -10.34
N TYR A 3 -15.62 -0.64 -10.33
CA TYR A 3 -14.44 0.19 -10.05
C TYR A 3 -13.20 -0.13 -10.90
N ASP A 4 -13.41 -0.63 -12.13
CA ASP A 4 -12.35 -0.82 -13.10
C ASP A 4 -11.76 0.54 -13.49
N ILE A 5 -10.52 0.81 -13.05
CA ILE A 5 -9.90 2.13 -13.14
C ILE A 5 -9.52 2.43 -14.59
N GLU A 6 -9.07 1.43 -15.35
CA GLU A 6 -8.69 1.61 -16.75
C GLU A 6 -9.92 1.89 -17.61
N ARG A 7 -11.00 1.12 -17.44
CA ARG A 7 -12.26 1.43 -18.13
C ARG A 7 -12.81 2.81 -17.76
N LEU A 8 -12.63 3.26 -16.52
CA LEU A 8 -13.04 4.61 -16.10
C LEU A 8 -12.14 5.68 -16.75
N THR A 9 -10.85 5.43 -16.86
CA THR A 9 -9.91 6.26 -17.62
C THR A 9 -10.36 6.40 -19.07
N ASP A 10 -10.67 5.30 -19.75
CA ASP A 10 -11.13 5.30 -21.14
C ASP A 10 -12.46 6.04 -21.30
N ARG A 11 -13.43 5.75 -20.42
CA ARG A 11 -14.78 6.34 -20.48
C ARG A 11 -14.77 7.86 -20.30
N PHE A 12 -13.90 8.38 -19.43
CA PHE A 12 -13.87 9.81 -19.10
C PHE A 12 -12.74 10.57 -19.78
N GLY A 13 -11.83 9.89 -20.50
CA GLY A 13 -10.65 10.52 -21.10
C GLY A 13 -9.69 11.13 -20.07
N LEU A 14 -9.66 10.58 -18.85
CA LEU A 14 -8.87 11.09 -17.73
C LEU A 14 -7.77 10.13 -17.31
N GLY A 15 -6.61 10.65 -16.95
CA GLY A 15 -5.48 9.82 -16.50
C GLY A 15 -5.77 9.04 -15.21
N TYR A 16 -5.05 7.95 -15.02
CA TYR A 16 -5.19 7.01 -13.89
C TYR A 16 -5.21 7.72 -12.52
N GLU A 17 -4.25 8.62 -12.26
CA GLU A 17 -4.19 9.40 -11.01
C GLU A 17 -5.47 10.21 -10.76
N THR A 18 -6.02 10.83 -11.81
CA THR A 18 -7.22 11.67 -11.71
C THR A 18 -8.46 10.83 -11.38
N VAL A 19 -8.59 9.67 -12.00
CA VAL A 19 -9.68 8.73 -11.69
C VAL A 19 -9.58 8.26 -10.24
N CYS A 20 -8.41 7.80 -9.79
CA CYS A 20 -8.21 7.39 -8.40
C CYS A 20 -8.50 8.52 -7.40
N HIS A 21 -8.07 9.74 -7.71
CA HIS A 21 -8.38 10.93 -6.91
C HIS A 21 -9.89 11.21 -6.86
N ARG A 22 -10.64 10.97 -7.95
CA ARG A 22 -12.10 11.13 -7.89
C ARG A 22 -12.73 10.05 -7.01
N LEU A 23 -12.30 8.80 -7.16
CA LEU A 23 -12.83 7.66 -6.41
C LEU A 23 -12.67 7.85 -4.89
N SER A 24 -11.57 8.43 -4.42
CA SER A 24 -11.35 8.72 -2.98
C SER A 24 -12.31 9.77 -2.38
N THR A 25 -13.07 10.49 -3.21
CA THR A 25 -13.93 11.61 -2.77
C THR A 25 -15.43 11.30 -2.81
N LEU A 26 -15.84 10.07 -3.18
CA LEU A 26 -17.25 9.71 -3.39
C LEU A 26 -18.02 9.49 -2.07
N GLN A 27 -18.02 10.47 -1.17
CA GLN A 27 -18.64 10.39 0.16
C GLN A 27 -19.87 11.28 0.33
N ARG A 28 -20.55 11.62 -0.78
CA ARG A 28 -21.83 12.36 -0.73
C ARG A 28 -22.86 11.55 0.07
N PRO A 29 -23.56 12.16 1.07
CA PRO A 29 -24.60 11.48 1.83
C PRO A 29 -25.64 10.82 0.91
N ARG A 30 -26.09 9.61 1.28
CA ARG A 30 -27.04 8.76 0.52
C ARG A 30 -26.55 8.25 -0.85
N LEU A 31 -25.38 8.69 -1.33
CA LEU A 31 -24.78 8.30 -2.62
C LEU A 31 -23.30 7.96 -2.45
N ARG A 32 -22.97 7.18 -1.41
CA ARG A 32 -21.59 6.84 -1.06
C ARG A 32 -21.03 5.75 -1.98
N GLY A 33 -19.83 6.00 -2.51
CA GLY A 33 -18.98 4.99 -3.15
C GLY A 33 -18.28 4.10 -2.12
N VAL A 34 -17.35 3.27 -2.59
CA VAL A 34 -16.40 2.58 -1.70
C VAL A 34 -15.54 3.64 -1.00
N PRO A 35 -15.38 3.56 0.32
CA PRO A 35 -14.46 4.43 1.04
C PRO A 35 -13.01 4.03 0.71
N PHE A 36 -12.38 4.80 -0.16
CA PHE A 36 -11.00 4.57 -0.55
C PHE A 36 -10.01 5.44 0.24
N SER A 37 -8.83 4.86 0.44
CA SER A 37 -7.59 5.56 0.73
C SER A 37 -6.77 5.67 -0.55
N PHE A 38 -6.36 6.89 -0.88
CA PHE A 38 -5.54 7.24 -2.04
C PHE A 38 -4.18 7.73 -1.56
N VAL A 39 -3.13 7.21 -2.20
CA VAL A 39 -1.76 7.64 -1.96
C VAL A 39 -1.01 7.87 -3.28
N ARG A 40 -0.04 8.77 -3.23
CA ARG A 40 0.96 8.95 -4.28
C ARG A 40 2.34 9.00 -3.67
N VAL A 41 3.22 8.11 -4.11
CA VAL A 41 4.59 8.00 -3.62
C VAL A 41 5.57 7.96 -4.79
N ASP A 42 6.81 8.38 -4.57
CA ASP A 42 7.91 8.19 -5.52
C ASP A 42 8.76 6.97 -5.15
N ARG A 43 9.76 6.67 -5.98
CA ARG A 43 10.65 5.51 -5.80
C ARG A 43 11.50 5.57 -4.51
N ALA A 44 11.66 6.77 -3.93
CA ALA A 44 12.45 6.97 -2.72
C ALA A 44 11.60 6.87 -1.44
N GLY A 45 10.29 6.63 -1.56
CA GLY A 45 9.38 6.58 -0.41
C GLY A 45 8.75 7.92 -0.06
N ASN A 46 8.97 8.98 -0.85
CA ASN A 46 8.37 10.28 -0.55
C ASN A 46 6.90 10.27 -0.96
N MET A 47 6.04 10.24 0.05
CA MET A 47 4.60 10.20 -0.15
C MET A 47 4.05 11.63 -0.25
N SER A 48 3.80 12.06 -1.49
CA SER A 48 3.46 13.43 -1.85
C SER A 48 1.95 13.72 -1.85
N LYS A 49 1.09 12.69 -1.81
CA LYS A 49 -0.37 12.85 -1.61
C LYS A 49 -0.91 11.73 -0.73
N ARG A 50 -1.85 12.11 0.15
CA ARG A 50 -2.66 11.22 1.00
C ARG A 50 -4.08 11.77 1.04
N GLN A 51 -5.06 10.95 0.73
CA GLN A 51 -6.47 11.28 0.87
C GLN A 51 -7.18 10.04 1.35
N SER A 52 -8.07 10.17 2.32
CA SER A 52 -8.85 9.03 2.78
C SER A 52 -10.27 9.43 3.08
N ALA A 53 -11.20 8.59 2.64
CA ALA A 53 -12.62 8.69 2.97
C ALA A 53 -12.92 8.22 4.41
N THR A 54 -12.02 7.45 5.04
CA THR A 54 -12.18 6.86 6.38
C THR A 54 -10.90 6.99 7.22
N GLY A 55 -10.96 6.61 8.49
CA GLY A 55 -9.76 6.43 9.31
C GLY A 55 -8.94 5.25 8.78
N PHE A 56 -7.87 5.54 8.03
CA PHE A 56 -6.92 4.56 7.56
C PHE A 56 -5.55 4.85 8.16
N HIS A 57 -4.76 3.82 8.45
CA HIS A 57 -3.49 3.95 9.18
C HIS A 57 -2.50 4.91 8.52
N PHE A 58 -2.52 5.07 7.19
CA PHE A 58 -1.63 6.00 6.48
C PHE A 58 -2.24 7.37 6.20
N SER A 59 -3.40 7.70 6.78
CA SER A 59 -4.08 8.98 6.53
C SER A 59 -3.30 10.19 7.04
N ARG A 60 -2.40 10.03 8.03
CA ARG A 60 -1.63 11.14 8.65
C ARG A 60 -0.12 10.95 8.59
N ALA A 61 0.38 9.72 8.80
CA ALA A 61 1.81 9.42 8.82
C ALA A 61 2.06 7.95 8.44
N GLY A 62 3.34 7.60 8.19
CA GLY A 62 3.75 6.24 7.84
C GLY A 62 3.52 5.90 6.36
N GLY A 63 3.41 4.59 6.10
CA GLY A 63 3.27 3.99 4.78
C GLY A 63 4.61 3.70 4.10
N THR A 64 5.70 3.51 4.86
CA THR A 64 7.05 3.22 4.34
C THR A 64 7.43 1.75 4.46
N CYS A 65 6.45 0.86 4.65
CA CYS A 65 6.71 -0.58 4.68
C CYS A 65 7.06 -1.08 3.27
N PRO A 66 8.26 -1.65 3.05
CA PRO A 66 8.68 -2.12 1.73
C PRO A 66 7.89 -3.34 1.22
N LEU A 67 7.21 -4.07 2.11
CA LEU A 67 6.32 -5.19 1.75
C LEU A 67 4.98 -4.74 1.16
N TRP A 68 4.72 -3.43 1.14
CA TRP A 68 3.49 -2.88 0.56
C TRP A 68 3.62 -2.73 -0.95
N ASN A 69 2.62 -3.22 -1.70
CA ASN A 69 2.64 -3.31 -3.16
C ASN A 69 2.78 -1.96 -3.89
N VAL A 70 2.54 -0.84 -3.21
CA VAL A 70 2.78 0.49 -3.77
C VAL A 70 4.26 0.66 -4.15
N TYR A 71 5.19 0.06 -3.39
CA TYR A 71 6.62 0.10 -3.72
C TYR A 71 6.98 -0.94 -4.79
N GLU A 72 6.33 -2.09 -4.78
CA GLU A 72 6.49 -3.11 -5.82
C GLU A 72 6.09 -2.60 -7.21
N ALA A 73 5.11 -1.69 -7.28
CA ALA A 73 4.62 -1.13 -8.54
C ALA A 73 5.71 -0.44 -9.38
N PHE A 74 6.82 -0.01 -8.79
CA PHE A 74 7.96 0.55 -9.55
C PHE A 74 8.76 -0.51 -10.30
N ALA A 75 8.70 -1.78 -9.90
CA ALA A 75 9.39 -2.88 -10.58
C ALA A 75 8.75 -3.24 -11.93
N ALA A 76 7.45 -2.99 -12.08
CA ALA A 76 6.75 -3.18 -13.35
C ALA A 76 5.83 -2.00 -13.70
N PRO A 77 6.41 -0.86 -14.14
CA PRO A 77 5.64 0.33 -14.47
C PRO A 77 4.55 0.07 -15.51
N GLY A 78 3.40 0.70 -15.33
CA GLY A 78 2.26 0.52 -16.21
C GLY A 78 1.37 -0.69 -15.89
N ARG A 79 1.81 -1.68 -15.10
CA ARG A 79 0.97 -2.78 -14.62
C ARG A 79 0.25 -2.42 -13.32
N ILE A 80 -0.95 -2.99 -13.13
CA ILE A 80 -1.69 -2.90 -11.87
C ILE A 80 -1.28 -4.07 -10.99
N HIS A 81 -0.73 -3.75 -9.82
CA HIS A 81 -0.44 -4.69 -8.75
C HIS A 81 -1.62 -4.71 -7.77
N VAL A 82 -1.98 -5.89 -7.30
CA VAL A 82 -3.07 -6.09 -6.35
C VAL A 82 -2.52 -6.85 -5.14
N GLN A 83 -2.89 -6.40 -3.95
CA GLN A 83 -2.45 -7.02 -2.69
C GLN A 83 -3.57 -6.96 -1.66
N ILE A 84 -3.79 -8.07 -0.96
CA ILE A 84 -4.50 -8.07 0.32
C ILE A 84 -3.46 -7.90 1.41
N ALA A 85 -3.52 -6.80 2.14
CA ALA A 85 -2.53 -6.46 3.15
C ALA A 85 -3.17 -6.43 4.54
N ALA A 86 -2.47 -6.96 5.53
CA ALA A 86 -2.89 -6.99 6.93
C ALA A 86 -2.01 -6.07 7.78
N MET A 87 -2.64 -5.11 8.44
CA MET A 87 -2.00 -4.22 9.41
C MET A 87 -1.70 -4.98 10.72
N PRO A 88 -0.81 -4.46 11.60
CA PRO A 88 -0.49 -5.11 12.88
C PRO A 88 -1.71 -5.33 13.78
N ASP A 89 -2.72 -4.46 13.69
CA ASP A 89 -3.99 -4.58 14.44
C ASP A 89 -4.99 -5.59 13.84
N GLY A 90 -4.57 -6.34 12.81
CA GLY A 90 -5.39 -7.35 12.13
C GLY A 90 -6.34 -6.80 11.08
N GLN A 91 -6.46 -5.47 10.91
CA GLN A 91 -7.29 -4.91 9.85
C GLN A 91 -6.72 -5.24 8.47
N ARG A 92 -7.59 -5.74 7.58
CA ARG A 92 -7.24 -6.15 6.23
C ARG A 92 -7.78 -5.19 5.19
N TYR A 93 -6.96 -4.93 4.17
CA TYR A 93 -7.26 -4.01 3.08
C TYR A 93 -6.93 -4.64 1.73
N LEU A 94 -7.78 -4.39 0.73
CA LEU A 94 -7.42 -4.62 -0.66
C LEU A 94 -6.75 -3.36 -1.19
N TRP A 95 -5.52 -3.49 -1.70
CA TRP A 95 -4.74 -2.43 -2.31
C TRP A 95 -4.50 -2.69 -3.78
N THR A 96 -4.72 -1.66 -4.60
CA THR A 96 -4.28 -1.62 -6.00
C THR A 96 -3.20 -0.55 -6.14
N ALA A 97 -2.15 -0.85 -6.89
CA ALA A 97 -1.05 0.08 -7.12
C ALA A 97 -0.58 0.02 -8.58
N ARG A 98 -0.24 1.19 -9.16
CA ARG A 98 0.33 1.28 -10.51
C ARG A 98 1.33 2.42 -10.56
N ALA A 99 2.55 2.15 -11.05
CA ALA A 99 3.48 3.22 -11.36
C ALA A 99 3.13 3.88 -12.70
N VAL A 100 3.01 5.21 -12.67
CA VAL A 100 2.69 6.08 -13.79
C VAL A 100 3.88 7.00 -14.05
N THR A 101 4.37 6.99 -15.29
CA THR A 101 5.45 7.86 -15.74
C THR A 101 4.91 8.93 -16.70
N ARG A 102 5.26 10.19 -16.47
CA ARG A 102 5.05 11.29 -17.41
C ARG A 102 6.39 11.81 -17.88
N HIS A 103 6.56 11.86 -19.20
CA HIS A 103 7.75 12.36 -19.87
C HIS A 103 7.35 13.48 -20.84
N ARG A 104 8.19 14.52 -20.99
CA ARG A 104 7.93 15.64 -21.93
C ARG A 104 8.59 15.46 -23.31
N GLY A 105 9.32 14.36 -23.50
CA GLY A 105 10.18 14.15 -24.68
C GLY A 105 11.61 14.55 -24.39
N GLY A 106 12.55 14.11 -25.23
CA GLY A 106 13.99 14.37 -25.09
C GLY A 106 14.78 13.17 -24.58
N TRP A 107 15.81 12.76 -25.32
CA TRP A 107 16.74 11.75 -24.84
C TRP A 107 17.59 12.35 -23.70
N GLY A 108 17.69 11.64 -22.58
CA GLY A 108 18.43 12.10 -21.40
C GLY A 108 17.66 13.02 -20.43
N GLU A 109 16.43 13.41 -20.77
CA GLU A 109 15.62 14.27 -19.90
C GLU A 109 14.93 13.48 -18.78
N PRO A 110 14.87 13.99 -17.54
CA PRO A 110 14.24 13.29 -16.44
C PRO A 110 12.70 13.29 -16.56
N GLY A 111 12.11 12.09 -16.51
CA GLY A 111 10.67 11.91 -16.36
C GLY A 111 10.19 12.02 -14.91
N LYS A 112 8.87 12.17 -14.73
CA LYS A 112 8.19 12.09 -13.43
C LYS A 112 7.53 10.74 -13.28
N THR A 113 7.98 9.93 -12.33
CA THR A 113 7.41 8.61 -12.05
C THR A 113 6.89 8.54 -10.62
N PHE A 114 5.62 8.16 -10.47
CA PHE A 114 4.97 7.98 -9.18
C PHE A 114 4.18 6.69 -9.17
N ALA A 115 4.12 6.01 -8.02
CA ALA A 115 3.16 4.96 -7.78
C ALA A 115 1.87 5.56 -7.22
N ILE A 116 0.75 5.22 -7.87
CA ILE A 116 -0.60 5.58 -7.45
C ILE A 116 -1.20 4.38 -6.76
N GLY A 117 -1.48 4.52 -5.45
CA GLY A 117 -2.13 3.49 -4.65
C GLY A 117 -3.59 3.87 -4.35
N LEU A 118 -4.49 2.91 -4.50
CA LEU A 118 -5.89 3.02 -4.10
C LEU A 118 -6.29 1.76 -3.33
N GLY A 119 -6.71 1.93 -2.08
CA GLY A 119 -7.06 0.82 -1.20
C GLY A 119 -8.36 1.04 -0.44
N CYS A 120 -9.02 -0.06 -0.08
CA CYS A 120 -10.22 -0.05 0.75
C CYS A 120 -10.18 -1.20 1.76
N GLU A 121 -10.98 -1.09 2.83
CA GLU A 121 -11.17 -2.21 3.76
C GLU A 121 -11.67 -3.45 3.02
N ILE A 122 -11.24 -4.63 3.48
CA ILE A 122 -11.51 -5.90 2.80
C ILE A 122 -13.01 -6.18 2.61
N ARG A 123 -13.85 -5.72 3.54
CA ARG A 123 -15.33 -5.81 3.45
C ARG A 123 -15.93 -5.13 2.22
N HIS A 124 -15.19 -4.23 1.57
CA HIS A 124 -15.61 -3.56 0.34
C HIS A 124 -15.01 -4.16 -0.93
N ALA A 125 -14.03 -5.07 -0.79
CA ALA A 125 -13.23 -5.60 -1.89
C ALA A 125 -14.08 -6.26 -2.98
N GLY A 126 -15.12 -7.01 -2.62
CA GLY A 126 -16.00 -7.68 -3.60
C GLY A 126 -16.70 -6.74 -4.60
N ARG A 127 -16.73 -5.43 -4.33
CA ARG A 127 -17.28 -4.42 -5.25
C ARG A 127 -16.31 -4.05 -6.38
N LEU A 128 -15.03 -4.37 -6.24
CA LEU A 128 -13.96 -4.06 -7.18
C LEU A 128 -13.74 -5.24 -8.13
N VAL A 129 -13.38 -4.97 -9.38
CA VAL A 129 -12.95 -6.00 -10.35
C VAL A 129 -11.64 -6.65 -9.90
N TYR A 130 -10.80 -5.90 -9.18
CA TYR A 130 -9.49 -6.37 -8.71
C TYR A 130 -9.56 -7.44 -7.61
N SER A 131 -10.75 -7.74 -7.08
CA SER A 131 -10.93 -8.88 -6.17
C SER A 131 -11.18 -10.20 -6.90
N ASP A 132 -11.33 -10.19 -8.23
CA ASP A 132 -11.66 -11.40 -8.98
C ASP A 132 -10.55 -12.45 -8.86
N GLY A 133 -10.93 -13.68 -8.52
CA GLY A 133 -10.00 -14.79 -8.29
C GLY A 133 -9.27 -14.76 -6.94
N LEU A 134 -9.52 -13.76 -6.08
CA LEU A 134 -8.94 -13.71 -4.73
C LEU A 134 -9.86 -14.34 -3.70
N ASP A 135 -9.29 -15.15 -2.80
CA ASP A 135 -9.95 -15.55 -1.56
C ASP A 135 -9.87 -14.41 -0.55
N LEU A 136 -10.98 -13.69 -0.37
CA LEU A 136 -11.07 -12.54 0.53
C LEU A 136 -11.22 -12.96 2.01
N ASP A 137 -11.62 -14.20 2.28
CA ASP A 137 -11.91 -14.70 3.62
C ASP A 137 -10.67 -15.33 4.26
N ASN A 138 -9.72 -15.80 3.46
CA ASN A 138 -8.43 -16.30 3.94
C ASN A 138 -7.55 -15.18 4.53
N ALA A 139 -7.67 -14.98 5.84
CA ALA A 139 -6.85 -14.02 6.58
C ALA A 139 -5.35 -14.35 6.56
N SER A 140 -4.98 -15.64 6.51
CA SER A 140 -3.58 -16.08 6.51
C SER A 140 -2.83 -15.77 5.21
N ALA A 141 -3.56 -15.61 4.09
CA ALA A 141 -2.98 -15.24 2.80
C ALA A 141 -2.68 -13.74 2.67
N ALA A 142 -3.17 -12.90 3.59
CA ALA A 142 -2.92 -11.47 3.56
C ALA A 142 -1.45 -11.16 3.90
N THR A 143 -0.78 -10.35 3.08
CA THR A 143 0.61 -9.98 3.34
C THR A 143 0.71 -9.15 4.62
N PRO A 144 1.52 -9.56 5.62
CA PRO A 144 1.69 -8.81 6.85
C PRO A 144 2.53 -7.56 6.60
N ILE A 145 1.89 -6.40 6.53
CA ILE A 145 2.57 -5.11 6.38
C ILE A 145 2.54 -4.32 7.70
N GLY A 146 3.19 -3.16 7.70
CA GLY A 146 3.20 -2.24 8.83
C GLY A 146 3.21 -0.77 8.41
N MET A 147 3.22 0.13 9.39
CA MET A 147 3.23 1.58 9.14
C MET A 147 4.61 2.16 8.81
N GLY A 148 5.66 1.41 9.12
CA GLY A 148 7.06 1.79 8.99
C GLY A 148 7.86 1.12 10.09
N CYS A 149 9.06 0.61 9.78
CA CYS A 149 9.78 -0.33 10.67
C CYS A 149 9.95 0.20 12.11
N ARG A 150 10.25 1.49 12.29
CA ARG A 150 10.46 2.09 13.62
C ARG A 150 9.24 2.00 14.54
N ILE A 151 8.02 2.03 14.00
CA ILE A 151 6.77 1.99 14.76
C ILE A 151 5.96 0.72 14.49
N CYS A 152 6.54 -0.26 13.77
CA CYS A 152 5.87 -1.51 13.45
C CYS A 152 6.02 -2.49 14.61
N GLU A 153 4.90 -3.02 15.09
CA GLU A 153 4.83 -3.95 16.23
C GLU A 153 5.20 -5.40 15.87
N ARG A 154 5.29 -5.74 14.57
CA ARG A 154 5.62 -7.11 14.12
C ARG A 154 7.09 -7.45 14.39
N LEU A 155 7.36 -8.36 15.32
CA LEU A 155 8.74 -8.66 15.75
C LEU A 155 9.45 -9.69 14.85
N ASP A 156 8.71 -10.45 14.07
CA ASP A 156 9.16 -11.56 13.22
C ASP A 156 9.37 -11.17 11.74
N CYS A 157 9.53 -9.87 11.44
CA CYS A 157 9.59 -9.38 10.06
C CYS A 157 11.00 -9.48 9.46
N PRO A 158 11.26 -10.35 8.46
CA PRO A 158 12.59 -10.50 7.86
C PRO A 158 13.03 -9.27 7.06
N GLN A 159 12.07 -8.44 6.60
CA GLN A 159 12.33 -7.23 5.81
C GLN A 159 12.56 -5.99 6.68
N ARG A 160 12.64 -6.13 8.01
CA ARG A 160 12.74 -4.99 8.93
C ARG A 160 14.03 -4.20 8.71
N ALA A 161 13.88 -2.91 8.42
CA ALA A 161 15.01 -2.02 8.07
C ALA A 161 15.61 -1.26 9.26
N VAL A 162 14.86 -1.09 10.36
CA VAL A 162 15.34 -0.44 11.59
C VAL A 162 14.74 -1.08 12.84
N PRO A 163 15.40 -0.98 14.02
CA PRO A 163 14.86 -1.44 15.29
C PRO A 163 13.47 -0.85 15.58
N PRO A 164 12.55 -1.64 16.18
CA PRO A 164 11.30 -1.09 16.71
C PRO A 164 11.60 -0.17 17.90
N LEU A 165 10.87 0.94 17.96
CA LEU A 165 11.04 1.94 19.02
C LEU A 165 10.62 1.36 20.38
N GLY A 166 11.42 1.59 21.41
CA GLY A 166 11.10 1.21 22.79
C GLY A 166 11.26 -0.27 23.11
N GLN A 167 11.82 -1.07 22.20
CA GLN A 167 12.01 -2.51 22.39
C GLN A 167 13.50 -2.85 22.63
N PRO A 168 13.83 -3.61 23.69
CA PRO A 168 15.21 -4.01 23.93
C PRO A 168 15.65 -5.10 22.94
N LEU A 169 16.76 -4.87 22.25
CA LEU A 169 17.30 -5.84 21.30
C LEU A 169 17.91 -7.06 22.02
N ALA A 170 17.71 -8.24 21.45
CA ALA A 170 18.38 -9.47 21.82
C ALA A 170 19.69 -9.56 21.04
N ILE A 171 20.78 -9.05 21.62
CA ILE A 171 22.11 -9.13 21.02
C ILE A 171 22.84 -10.31 21.64
N ASP A 172 23.30 -11.23 20.80
CA ASP A 172 24.11 -12.38 21.18
C ASP A 172 25.23 -12.53 20.14
N GLU A 173 26.47 -12.47 20.62
CA GLU A 173 27.67 -12.55 19.78
C GLU A 173 27.88 -13.94 19.15
N ASN A 174 27.19 -14.96 19.68
CA ASN A 174 27.34 -16.36 19.25
C ASN A 174 26.18 -16.84 18.35
N SER A 175 25.24 -15.98 17.97
CA SER A 175 24.13 -16.34 17.11
C SER A 175 23.89 -15.35 15.97
N SER A 176 23.23 -15.84 14.92
CA SER A 176 22.78 -15.05 13.78
C SER A 176 21.32 -15.41 13.50
N THR A 177 20.50 -14.41 13.22
CA THR A 177 19.07 -14.58 12.97
C THR A 177 18.72 -14.19 11.53
N PHE A 178 17.72 -14.85 10.95
CA PHE A 178 17.17 -14.43 9.66
C PHE A 178 16.37 -13.12 9.78
N VAL A 179 15.72 -12.92 10.94
CA VAL A 179 15.00 -11.69 11.26
C VAL A 179 15.99 -10.66 11.82
N PRO A 180 16.15 -9.48 11.19
CA PRO A 180 17.02 -8.43 11.72
C PRO A 180 16.38 -7.73 12.92
N TYR A 181 17.22 -7.25 13.83
CA TYR A 181 16.82 -6.59 15.08
C TYR A 181 15.91 -7.46 15.99
N PRO A 182 16.33 -8.68 16.35
CA PRO A 182 15.56 -9.52 17.26
C PRO A 182 15.34 -8.80 18.59
N VAL A 183 14.16 -8.96 19.19
CA VAL A 183 13.75 -8.30 20.44
C VAL A 183 13.67 -9.33 21.57
N LYS A 184 14.13 -8.95 22.76
CA LYS A 184 14.10 -9.84 23.95
C LYS A 184 12.66 -10.31 24.22
N GLY A 185 12.49 -11.61 24.46
CA GLY A 185 11.19 -12.20 24.80
C GLY A 185 10.34 -12.65 23.62
N THR A 186 10.81 -12.48 22.37
CA THR A 186 10.23 -13.17 21.22
C THR A 186 10.81 -14.58 21.18
N PRO A 187 10.01 -15.66 21.16
CA PRO A 187 10.54 -17.00 20.99
C PRO A 187 11.31 -17.08 19.66
N ALA A 188 12.49 -17.69 19.70
CA ALA A 188 13.37 -17.89 18.55
C ALA A 188 12.75 -18.82 17.51
#